data_AF-A0A946MC08-F1
#
_entry.id   AF-A0A946MC08-F1
#
_cell.length_a   1.000
_cell.length_b   1.000
_cell.length_c   1.000
_cell.angle_alpha   90.00
_cell.angle_beta   90.00
_cell.angle_gamma   90.00
#
_symmetry.space_group_name_H-M   'P 1'
#
loop_
_entity.id
_entity.type
_entity.pdbx_description
1 polymer ?
#
loop_
_entity_poly.entity_id
_entity_poly.type
_entity_poly.pdbx_seq_one_letter_code
_entity_poly.pdbx_strand_id
1 'polypeptide(L)'
;MGGHVYHVLPGALLVWALLCYRKPFLAGLFLSLAFCIYYPLFLLPLWIGFYWQRGLPKLLVGVVVGWGILITGLVLTQRPETGDLILQIKRMHGFLMPEMDRDVLKGMWQLHWVPSYRITFIAFFFMMSIMFAIWPAKKNLATLISCTAALLLVTRFWNGGGGGLYLGWSLPLLILIMFRPNLEDRIMLPPQPIN
;
A
#
# COMPACT_ATOMS: atom_id res chain seq x y z
N MET A 1 6.18 -1.36 -21.50
CA MET A 1 6.86 -2.29 -20.56
C MET A 1 5.88 -2.72 -19.45
N GLY A 2 4.86 -3.53 -19.77
CA GLY A 2 3.72 -3.80 -18.88
C GLY A 2 3.59 -5.22 -18.32
N GLY A 3 4.63 -6.06 -18.44
CA GLY A 3 4.54 -7.51 -18.21
C GLY A 3 5.43 -8.10 -17.11
N HIS A 4 6.15 -7.29 -16.33
CA HIS A 4 6.98 -7.84 -15.24
C HIS A 4 6.12 -8.07 -13.99
N VAL A 5 6.16 -9.30 -13.47
CA VAL A 5 5.40 -9.78 -12.30
C VAL A 5 5.51 -8.82 -11.10
N TYR A 6 6.67 -8.18 -10.92
CA TYR A 6 6.95 -7.21 -9.87
C TYR A 6 6.03 -5.97 -9.89
N HIS A 7 5.41 -5.63 -11.04
CA HIS A 7 4.48 -4.51 -11.17
C HIS A 7 3.01 -4.86 -10.86
N VAL A 8 2.67 -6.14 -10.74
CA VAL A 8 1.28 -6.59 -10.49
C VAL A 8 1.16 -7.22 -9.11
N LEU A 9 2.22 -7.86 -8.62
CA LEU A 9 2.25 -8.58 -7.35
C LEU A 9 1.72 -7.76 -6.15
N PRO A 10 2.15 -6.50 -5.92
CA PRO A 10 1.63 -5.73 -4.78
C PRO A 10 0.13 -5.46 -4.89
N GLY A 11 -0.37 -5.17 -6.10
CA GLY A 11 -1.79 -4.96 -6.34
C GLY A 11 -2.61 -6.24 -6.10
N ALA A 12 -2.09 -7.40 -6.54
CA ALA A 12 -2.74 -8.69 -6.30
C ALA A 12 -2.80 -9.04 -4.80
N LEU A 13 -1.71 -8.80 -4.05
CA LEU A 13 -1.67 -9.00 -2.61
C LEU A 13 -2.68 -8.11 -1.88
N LEU A 14 -2.84 -6.86 -2.31
CA LEU A 14 -3.87 -5.97 -1.76
C LEU A 14 -5.30 -6.43 -2.07
N VAL A 15 -5.55 -6.99 -3.27
CA VAL A 15 -6.83 -7.62 -3.59
C VAL A 15 -7.09 -8.82 -2.69
N TRP A 16 -6.09 -9.68 -2.43
CA TRP A 16 -6.20 -10.78 -1.47
C TRP A 16 -6.44 -10.29 -0.04
N ALA A 17 -5.79 -9.20 0.38
CA ALA A 17 -6.05 -8.58 1.68
C ALA A 17 -7.52 -8.12 1.80
N LEU A 18 -8.07 -7.52 0.73
CA LEU A 18 -9.47 -7.10 0.65
C LEU A 18 -10.44 -8.29 0.61
N LEU A 19 -10.11 -9.36 -0.12
CA LEU A 19 -10.91 -10.60 -0.13
C LEU A 19 -10.99 -11.19 1.29
N CYS A 20 -9.88 -11.16 2.02
CA CYS A 20 -9.79 -11.65 3.38
C CYS A 20 -10.26 -10.65 4.45
N TYR A 21 -10.97 -9.57 4.10
CA TYR A 21 -11.34 -8.50 5.06
C TYR A 21 -12.13 -8.96 6.30
N ARG A 22 -12.80 -10.12 6.24
CA ARG A 22 -13.51 -10.70 7.40
C ARG A 22 -12.59 -11.40 8.40
N LYS A 23 -11.35 -11.70 7.99
CA LYS A 23 -10.34 -12.43 8.76
C LYS A 23 -9.15 -11.48 8.99
N PRO A 24 -9.16 -10.68 10.08
CA PRO A 24 -8.19 -9.59 10.28
C PRO A 24 -6.73 -10.06 10.20
N PHE A 25 -6.43 -11.27 10.69
CA PHE A 25 -5.10 -11.86 10.58
C PHE A 25 -4.64 -12.07 9.13
N LEU A 26 -5.46 -12.73 8.29
CA LEU A 26 -5.12 -12.97 6.89
C LEU A 26 -5.04 -11.66 6.11
N ALA A 27 -5.95 -10.72 6.40
CA ALA A 27 -5.95 -9.41 5.78
C ALA A 27 -4.65 -8.63 6.10
N GLY A 28 -4.21 -8.67 7.36
CA GLY A 28 -2.93 -8.07 7.79
C GLY A 28 -1.71 -8.75 7.17
N LEU A 29 -1.73 -10.08 7.05
CA LEU A 29 -0.66 -10.85 6.42
C LEU A 29 -0.49 -10.49 4.94
N PHE A 30 -1.58 -10.47 4.16
CA PHE A 30 -1.49 -10.08 2.75
C PHE A 30 -1.15 -8.60 2.57
N LEU A 31 -1.64 -7.72 3.46
CA LEU A 31 -1.28 -6.31 3.47
C LEU A 31 0.23 -6.13 3.67
N SER A 32 0.83 -6.81 4.64
CA SER A 32 2.27 -6.67 4.91
C SER A 32 3.14 -7.36 3.88
N LEU A 33 2.70 -8.44 3.25
CA LEU A 33 3.39 -9.00 2.07
C LEU A 33 3.45 -8.00 0.91
N ALA A 34 2.48 -7.09 0.80
CA ALA A 34 2.53 -6.01 -0.20
C ALA A 34 3.62 -4.95 0.12
N PHE A 35 4.26 -5.00 1.31
CA PHE A 35 5.39 -4.13 1.68
C PHE A 35 6.68 -4.47 0.93
N CYS A 36 6.66 -5.44 0.00
CA CYS A 36 7.72 -5.61 -0.99
C CYS A 36 7.99 -4.33 -1.81
N ILE A 37 7.05 -3.39 -1.81
CA ILE A 37 7.22 -1.99 -2.20
C ILE A 37 6.80 -1.07 -1.03
N TYR A 38 7.31 0.15 -0.96
CA TYR A 38 7.10 1.00 0.21
C TYR A 38 5.70 1.65 0.34
N TYR A 39 4.94 1.80 -0.75
CA TYR A 39 3.66 2.54 -0.71
C TYR A 39 2.58 1.92 0.17
N PRO A 40 2.36 0.59 0.17
CA PRO A 40 1.33 -0.03 1.00
C PRO A 40 1.55 0.14 2.51
N LEU A 41 2.75 0.52 2.97
CA LEU A 41 2.97 0.91 4.37
C LEU A 41 2.06 2.08 4.79
N PHE A 42 1.83 3.01 3.88
CA PHE A 42 0.95 4.17 4.10
C PHE A 42 -0.53 3.84 4.06
N LEU A 43 -0.89 2.57 3.80
CA LEU A 43 -2.25 2.08 4.00
C LEU A 43 -2.50 1.69 5.46
N LEU A 44 -1.46 1.49 6.28
CA LEU A 44 -1.61 1.11 7.68
C LEU A 44 -2.56 2.03 8.46
N PRO A 45 -2.47 3.38 8.37
CA PRO A 45 -3.41 4.25 9.08
C PRO A 45 -4.87 4.00 8.70
N LEU A 46 -5.16 3.83 7.41
CA LEU A 46 -6.50 3.50 6.89
C LEU A 46 -6.99 2.14 7.41
N TRP A 47 -6.15 1.11 7.35
CA TRP A 47 -6.49 -0.26 7.76
C TRP A 47 -6.64 -0.39 9.28
N ILE A 48 -5.79 0.28 10.07
CA ILE A 48 -5.93 0.40 11.52
C ILE A 48 -7.27 1.05 11.86
N GLY A 49 -7.63 2.15 11.19
CA GLY A 49 -8.93 2.81 11.35
C GLY A 49 -10.10 1.90 10.98
N PHE A 50 -9.96 1.02 9.97
CA PHE A 50 -11.00 0.07 9.58
C PHE A 50 -11.19 -1.06 10.61
N TYR A 51 -10.12 -1.51 11.28
CA TYR A 51 -10.15 -2.63 12.23
C TYR A 51 -10.19 -2.23 13.71
N TRP A 52 -10.16 -0.92 14.03
CA TRP A 52 -10.03 -0.39 15.40
C TRP A 52 -10.91 -1.12 16.44
N GLN A 53 -12.20 -1.32 16.17
CA GLN A 53 -13.13 -2.06 17.05
C GLN A 53 -13.47 -3.47 16.56
N ARG A 54 -12.84 -3.93 15.48
CA ARG A 54 -13.23 -5.14 14.72
C ARG A 54 -12.16 -6.24 14.75
N GLY A 55 -11.16 -6.10 15.62
CA GLY A 55 -10.05 -7.05 15.73
C GLY A 55 -8.71 -6.50 15.27
N LEU A 56 -8.42 -5.23 15.58
CA LEU A 56 -7.10 -4.61 15.43
C LEU A 56 -5.92 -5.49 15.90
N PRO A 57 -5.95 -6.15 17.09
CA PRO A 57 -4.78 -6.95 17.51
C PRO A 57 -4.50 -8.11 16.54
N LYS A 58 -5.55 -8.74 15.99
CA LYS A 58 -5.40 -9.81 14.99
C LYS A 58 -4.80 -9.28 13.69
N LEU A 59 -5.19 -8.07 13.27
CA LEU A 59 -4.59 -7.39 12.12
C LEU A 59 -3.09 -7.15 12.35
N LEU A 60 -2.73 -6.56 13.50
CA LEU A 60 -1.34 -6.23 13.82
C LEU A 60 -0.45 -7.48 13.87
N VAL A 61 -0.93 -8.56 14.48
CA VAL A 61 -0.23 -9.86 14.47
C VAL A 61 -0.04 -10.35 13.03
N GLY A 62 -1.07 -10.28 12.19
CA GLY A 62 -0.95 -10.63 10.76
C GLY A 62 0.09 -9.79 10.02
N VAL A 63 0.10 -8.47 10.28
CA VAL A 63 1.08 -7.54 9.70
C VAL A 63 2.50 -7.93 10.12
N VAL A 64 2.76 -8.15 11.40
CA VAL A 64 4.08 -8.54 11.92
C VAL A 64 4.53 -9.87 11.32
N VAL A 65 3.65 -10.87 11.27
CA VAL A 65 3.96 -12.19 10.70
C VAL A 65 4.29 -12.07 9.21
N GLY A 66 3.45 -11.41 8.40
CA GLY A 66 3.70 -11.26 6.97
C GLY A 66 4.95 -10.42 6.66
N TRP A 67 5.25 -9.41 7.48
CA TRP A 67 6.49 -8.64 7.36
C TRP A 67 7.72 -9.49 7.72
N GLY A 68 7.62 -10.33 8.77
CA GLY A 68 8.64 -11.32 9.11
C GLY A 68 8.90 -12.32 7.98
N ILE A 69 7.85 -12.75 7.27
CA ILE A 69 7.99 -13.60 6.06
C ILE A 69 8.76 -12.88 4.96
N LEU A 70 8.46 -11.60 4.70
CA LEU A 70 9.22 -10.80 3.72
C LEU A 70 10.69 -10.68 4.10
N ILE A 71 11.00 -10.36 5.36
CA ILE A 71 12.38 -10.27 5.84
C ILE A 71 13.08 -11.62 5.73
N THR A 72 12.41 -12.71 6.12
CA THR A 72 12.96 -14.06 6.01
C THR A 72 13.25 -14.40 4.55
N GLY A 73 12.34 -14.08 3.63
CA GLY A 73 12.57 -14.24 2.19
C GLY A 73 13.76 -13.43 1.68
N LEU A 74 13.94 -12.20 2.19
CA LEU A 74 15.09 -11.36 1.88
C LEU A 74 16.39 -12.00 2.38
N VAL A 75 16.43 -12.48 3.63
CA VAL A 75 17.57 -13.18 4.25
C VAL A 75 17.93 -14.44 3.46
N LEU A 76 16.94 -15.27 3.10
CA LEU A 76 17.15 -16.49 2.33
C LEU A 76 17.62 -16.25 0.89
N THR A 77 17.27 -15.09 0.31
CA THR A 77 17.63 -14.71 -1.06
C THR A 77 18.85 -13.79 -1.10
N GLN A 78 19.49 -13.51 0.05
CA GLN A 78 20.66 -12.64 0.07
C GLN A 78 21.78 -13.24 -0.77
N ARG A 79 22.27 -12.43 -1.71
CA ARG A 79 23.46 -12.72 -2.49
C ARG A 79 24.60 -11.81 -2.03
N PRO A 80 25.87 -12.27 -2.12
CA PRO A 80 27.04 -11.45 -1.76
C PRO A 80 27.09 -10.10 -2.50
N GLU A 81 26.48 -10.05 -3.68
CA GLU A 81 26.48 -8.92 -4.62
C GLU A 81 25.48 -7.81 -4.24
N THR A 82 24.47 -8.12 -3.43
CA THR A 82 23.30 -7.23 -3.21
C THR A 82 23.51 -6.23 -2.06
N GLY A 83 24.64 -6.31 -1.36
CA GLY A 83 24.99 -5.45 -0.22
C GLY A 83 24.29 -5.83 1.09
N ASP A 84 24.51 -5.02 2.12
CA ASP A 84 24.04 -5.25 3.49
C ASP A 84 22.50 -5.37 3.61
N LEU A 85 22.03 -6.24 4.51
CA LEU A 85 20.61 -6.49 4.76
C LEU A 85 19.86 -5.20 5.12
N ILE A 86 20.48 -4.36 5.94
CA ILE A 86 19.90 -3.10 6.40
C ILE A 86 19.67 -2.17 5.20
N LEU A 87 20.61 -2.12 4.26
CA LEU A 87 20.47 -1.33 3.04
C LEU A 87 19.33 -1.85 2.16
N GLN A 88 19.18 -3.16 2.04
CA GLN A 88 18.08 -3.78 1.29
C GLN A 88 16.72 -3.47 1.92
N ILE A 89 16.60 -3.52 3.25
CA ILE A 89 15.37 -3.15 3.98
C ILE A 89 15.04 -1.66 3.77
N LYS A 90 16.05 -0.78 3.91
CA LYS A 90 15.89 0.66 3.63
C LYS A 90 15.43 0.93 2.20
N ARG A 91 15.94 0.16 1.24
CA ARG A 91 15.54 0.23 -0.17
C ARG A 91 14.10 -0.24 -0.39
N MET A 92 13.70 -1.33 0.23
CA MET A 92 12.33 -1.84 0.15
C MET A 92 11.31 -0.86 0.72
N HIS A 93 11.63 -0.20 1.85
CA HIS A 93 10.74 0.72 2.56
C HIS A 93 10.87 2.18 2.11
N GLY A 94 11.68 2.47 1.10
CA GLY A 94 11.75 3.81 0.49
C GLY A 94 12.31 4.89 1.44
N PHE A 95 13.11 4.50 2.45
CA PHE A 95 13.78 5.44 3.36
C PHE A 95 14.99 6.15 2.72
N LEU A 96 15.28 5.87 1.45
CA LEU A 96 16.30 6.59 0.70
C LEU A 96 15.77 7.94 0.24
N MET A 97 16.68 8.91 0.14
CA MET A 97 16.31 10.19 -0.45
C MET A 97 15.70 9.97 -1.83
N PRO A 98 14.61 10.66 -2.13
CA PRO A 98 13.92 10.48 -3.39
C PRO A 98 14.75 11.02 -4.54
N GLU A 99 14.85 10.23 -5.61
CA GLU A 99 15.69 10.52 -6.78
C GLU A 99 15.34 11.86 -7.43
N MET A 100 16.14 12.90 -7.23
CA MET A 100 15.87 14.25 -7.78
C MET A 100 16.53 14.46 -9.16
N ASP A 101 17.30 13.49 -9.63
CA ASP A 101 18.01 13.59 -10.88
C ASP A 101 17.04 13.57 -12.08
N ARG A 102 17.17 14.58 -12.95
CA ARG A 102 16.30 14.77 -14.12
C ARG A 102 16.46 13.67 -15.15
N ASP A 103 17.66 13.10 -15.25
CA ASP A 103 17.96 12.08 -16.26
C ASP A 103 17.29 10.73 -15.94
N VAL A 104 16.93 10.52 -14.68
CA VAL A 104 16.22 9.32 -14.20
C VAL A 104 14.70 9.53 -14.17
N LEU A 105 14.23 10.78 -14.09
CA LEU A 105 12.81 11.12 -14.03
C LEU A 105 12.10 10.83 -15.37
N LYS A 106 11.01 10.07 -15.30
CA LYS A 106 10.19 9.67 -16.48
C LYS A 106 8.71 10.00 -16.29
N GLY A 107 7.97 10.11 -17.39
CA GLY A 107 6.52 10.37 -17.37
C GLY A 107 6.19 11.85 -17.20
N MET A 108 5.27 12.19 -16.28
CA MET A 108 4.85 13.59 -16.06
C MET A 108 6.01 14.54 -15.72
N TRP A 109 7.07 14.01 -15.11
CA TRP A 109 8.24 14.78 -14.70
C TRP A 109 9.17 15.18 -15.87
N GLN A 110 8.96 14.61 -17.06
CA GLN A 110 9.67 15.00 -18.28
C GLN A 110 9.08 16.26 -18.93
N LEU A 111 7.90 16.71 -18.48
CA LEU A 111 7.19 17.87 -19.05
C LEU A 111 7.74 19.24 -18.58
N HIS A 112 9.05 19.33 -18.29
CA HIS A 112 9.72 20.52 -17.73
C HIS A 112 9.25 20.96 -16.33
N TRP A 113 8.58 20.08 -15.58
CA TRP A 113 8.20 20.37 -14.20
C TRP A 113 9.44 20.39 -13.29
N VAL A 114 9.50 21.32 -12.34
CA VAL A 114 10.61 21.39 -11.39
C VAL A 114 10.56 20.17 -10.46
N PRO A 115 11.64 19.38 -10.30
CA PRO A 115 11.65 18.19 -9.45
C PRO A 115 11.30 18.45 -7.99
N SER A 116 11.48 19.68 -7.49
CA SER A 116 11.14 20.08 -6.12
C SER A 116 9.66 19.92 -5.77
N TYR A 117 8.75 20.04 -6.76
CA TYR A 117 7.31 19.81 -6.54
C TYR A 117 6.99 18.40 -6.06
N ARG A 118 7.88 17.43 -6.29
CA ARG A 118 7.72 16.08 -5.76
C ARG A 118 7.57 16.12 -4.23
N ILE A 119 8.34 16.95 -3.52
CA ILE A 119 8.27 17.09 -2.06
C ILE A 119 6.86 17.49 -1.61
N THR A 120 6.23 18.41 -2.36
CA THR A 120 4.84 18.82 -2.13
C THR A 120 3.88 17.63 -2.28
N PHE A 121 4.03 16.82 -3.33
CA PHE A 121 3.21 15.61 -3.51
C PHE A 121 3.44 14.56 -2.40
N ILE A 122 4.66 14.42 -1.86
CA ILE A 122 4.88 13.59 -0.65
C ILE A 122 4.05 14.12 0.49
N ALA A 123 4.15 15.43 0.76
CA ALA A 123 3.52 16.03 1.93
C ALA A 123 2.01 15.82 1.88
N PHE A 124 1.39 16.05 0.71
CA PHE A 124 -0.02 15.75 0.50
C PHE A 124 -0.35 14.26 0.65
N PHE A 125 0.49 13.38 0.13
CA PHE A 125 0.30 11.93 0.26
C PHE A 125 0.35 11.46 1.74
N PHE A 126 1.33 11.92 2.51
CA PHE A 126 1.44 11.63 3.94
C PHE A 126 0.25 12.20 4.70
N MET A 127 -0.13 13.44 4.40
CA MET A 127 -1.29 14.09 5.03
C MET A 127 -2.58 13.31 4.74
N MET A 128 -2.78 12.86 3.49
CA MET A 128 -3.92 12.05 3.09
C MET A 128 -3.93 10.67 3.78
N SER A 129 -2.77 10.02 3.91
CA SER A 129 -2.61 8.74 4.62
C SER A 129 -3.03 8.87 6.09
N ILE A 130 -2.52 9.88 6.80
CA ILE A 130 -2.87 10.15 8.21
C ILE A 130 -4.35 10.51 8.35
N MET A 131 -4.85 11.38 7.46
CA MET A 131 -6.26 11.78 7.45
C MET A 131 -7.18 10.56 7.31
N PHE A 132 -6.80 9.55 6.54
CA PHE A 132 -7.55 8.31 6.39
C PHE A 132 -7.63 7.43 7.65
N ALA A 133 -6.77 7.61 8.65
CA ALA A 133 -6.99 6.98 9.94
C ALA A 133 -8.24 7.51 10.62
N ILE A 134 -8.42 8.84 10.60
CA ILE A 134 -9.47 9.55 11.33
C ILE A 134 -10.77 9.58 10.53
N TRP A 135 -10.70 9.90 9.23
CA TRP A 135 -11.84 10.10 8.35
C TRP A 135 -11.77 9.16 7.13
N PRO A 136 -12.85 8.47 6.72
CA PRO A 136 -14.21 8.54 7.24
C PRO A 136 -14.38 7.84 8.60
N ALA A 137 -15.31 8.33 9.43
CA ALA A 137 -15.55 7.80 10.79
C ALA A 137 -16.11 6.38 10.78
N LYS A 138 -17.04 6.07 9.85
CA LYS A 138 -17.57 4.73 9.62
C LYS A 138 -17.00 4.17 8.31
N LYS A 139 -15.99 3.32 8.42
CA LYS A 139 -15.38 2.67 7.25
C LYS A 139 -16.10 1.35 6.96
N ASN A 140 -16.76 1.26 5.81
CA ASN A 140 -17.29 0.01 5.23
C ASN A 140 -16.31 -0.53 4.17
N LEU A 141 -16.59 -1.70 3.58
CA LEU A 141 -15.68 -2.30 2.60
C LEU A 141 -15.53 -1.41 1.35
N ALA A 142 -16.59 -0.73 0.90
CA ALA A 142 -16.52 0.19 -0.23
C ALA A 142 -15.54 1.35 0.05
N THR A 143 -15.62 1.98 1.22
CA THR A 143 -14.66 3.04 1.62
C THR A 143 -13.23 2.50 1.73
N LEU A 144 -13.04 1.27 2.20
CA LEU A 144 -11.72 0.66 2.30
C LEU A 144 -11.09 0.46 0.90
N ILE A 145 -11.86 -0.06 -0.07
CA ILE A 145 -11.41 -0.24 -1.46
C ILE A 145 -11.11 1.13 -2.09
N SER A 146 -12.04 2.07 -1.99
CA SER A 146 -11.92 3.41 -2.58
C SER A 146 -10.73 4.19 -2.02
N CYS A 147 -10.56 4.24 -0.70
CA CYS A 147 -9.44 4.92 -0.06
C CYS A 147 -8.10 4.23 -0.34
N THR A 148 -8.07 2.89 -0.40
CA THR A 148 -6.85 2.14 -0.77
C THR A 148 -6.46 2.47 -2.21
N ALA A 149 -7.40 2.44 -3.15
CA ALA A 149 -7.12 2.79 -4.54
C ALA A 149 -6.69 4.25 -4.71
N ALA A 150 -7.34 5.17 -3.99
CA ALA A 150 -7.02 6.60 -4.01
C ALA A 150 -5.58 6.85 -3.53
N LEU A 151 -5.18 6.27 -2.38
CA LEU A 151 -3.81 6.37 -1.89
C LEU A 151 -2.80 5.81 -2.90
N LEU A 152 -3.06 4.64 -3.49
CA LEU A 152 -2.18 4.06 -4.51
C LEU A 152 -2.10 4.92 -5.78
N LEU A 153 -3.20 5.56 -6.19
CA LEU A 153 -3.22 6.45 -7.34
C LEU A 153 -2.37 7.71 -7.07
N VAL A 154 -2.52 8.32 -5.90
CA VAL A 154 -1.73 9.51 -5.52
C VAL A 154 -0.23 9.21 -5.50
N THR A 155 0.18 7.99 -5.13
CA THR A 155 1.61 7.60 -5.15
C THR A 155 2.26 7.69 -6.53
N ARG A 156 1.47 7.69 -7.61
CA ARG A 156 1.95 7.81 -8.98
C ARG A 156 2.49 9.18 -9.32
N PHE A 157 1.99 10.22 -8.67
CA PHE A 157 2.50 11.57 -8.85
C PHE A 157 3.88 11.70 -8.19
N TRP A 158 4.09 11.09 -7.03
CA TRP A 158 5.36 11.13 -6.33
C TRP A 158 6.48 10.27 -6.97
N ASN A 159 6.16 9.12 -7.58
CA ASN A 159 7.18 8.21 -8.13
C ASN A 159 7.96 8.84 -9.29
N GLY A 160 9.30 8.82 -9.22
CA GLY A 160 10.17 9.35 -10.28
C GLY A 160 10.28 8.46 -11.52
N GLY A 161 10.18 7.15 -11.36
CA GLY A 161 10.23 6.18 -12.44
C GLY A 161 8.88 5.99 -13.12
N GLY A 162 8.60 6.79 -14.15
CA GLY A 162 7.36 6.73 -14.93
C GLY A 162 6.17 7.33 -14.20
N GLY A 163 6.39 8.48 -13.55
CA GLY A 163 5.37 9.21 -12.79
C GLY A 163 4.08 9.38 -13.59
N GLY A 164 2.99 8.86 -13.04
CA GLY A 164 1.66 8.85 -13.66
C GLY A 164 1.38 7.73 -14.69
N LEU A 165 2.40 7.04 -15.21
CA LEU A 165 2.23 6.11 -16.35
C LEU A 165 2.02 4.64 -15.96
N TYR A 166 2.63 4.18 -14.87
CA TYR A 166 2.51 2.79 -14.44
C TYR A 166 1.32 2.62 -13.50
N LEU A 167 0.17 2.14 -13.99
CA LEU A 167 -1.00 1.91 -13.14
C LEU A 167 -1.08 0.49 -12.55
N GLY A 168 -0.12 -0.40 -12.81
CA GLY A 168 -0.18 -1.82 -12.44
C GLY A 168 -0.54 -2.13 -10.98
N TRP A 169 -0.08 -1.34 -10.01
CA TRP A 169 -0.42 -1.55 -8.59
C TRP A 169 -1.82 -1.05 -8.21
N SER A 170 -2.38 -0.07 -8.94
CA SER A 170 -3.71 0.50 -8.65
C SER A 170 -4.81 -0.07 -9.55
N LEU A 171 -4.47 -0.57 -10.73
CA LEU A 171 -5.41 -1.09 -11.73
C LEU A 171 -6.42 -2.12 -11.18
N PRO A 172 -6.00 -3.16 -10.44
CA PRO A 172 -6.96 -4.13 -9.89
C PRO A 172 -8.00 -3.47 -8.97
N LEU A 173 -7.57 -2.49 -8.17
CA LEU A 173 -8.47 -1.76 -7.27
C LEU A 173 -9.36 -0.76 -8.01
N LEU A 174 -8.83 -0.09 -9.04
CA LEU A 174 -9.61 0.80 -9.90
C LEU A 174 -10.70 0.04 -10.66
N ILE A 175 -10.37 -1.16 -11.13
CA ILE A 175 -11.32 -2.09 -11.75
C ILE A 175 -12.42 -2.47 -10.73
N LEU A 176 -12.04 -2.83 -9.50
CA LEU A 176 -13.01 -3.11 -8.44
C LEU A 176 -13.92 -1.91 -8.15
N ILE A 177 -13.41 -0.68 -8.18
CA ILE A 177 -14.24 0.52 -7.99
C ILE A 177 -15.18 0.72 -9.18
N MET A 178 -14.69 0.55 -10.41
CA MET A 178 -15.47 0.74 -11.64
C MET A 178 -16.64 -0.25 -11.73
N PHE A 179 -16.41 -1.51 -11.37
CA PHE A 179 -17.48 -2.53 -11.29
C PHE A 179 -18.38 -2.38 -10.05
N ARG A 180 -18.21 -1.27 -9.30
CA ARG A 180 -19.06 -0.76 -8.22
C ARG A 180 -19.72 -1.87 -7.40
N PRO A 181 -18.97 -2.63 -6.60
CA PRO A 181 -19.57 -3.60 -5.71
C PRO A 181 -20.36 -2.81 -4.67
N ASN A 182 -21.68 -2.93 -4.70
CA ASN A 182 -22.56 -2.36 -3.70
C ASN A 182 -22.30 -3.11 -2.37
N LEU A 183 -21.44 -2.54 -1.53
CA LEU A 183 -20.89 -3.15 -0.32
C LEU A 183 -21.16 -2.30 0.92
N GLU A 184 -22.11 -1.36 0.83
CA GLU A 184 -22.48 -0.51 1.97
C GLU A 184 -22.94 -1.36 3.16
N ASP A 185 -23.64 -2.46 2.89
CA ASP A 185 -24.11 -3.43 3.88
C ASP A 185 -23.01 -4.36 4.42
N ARG A 186 -21.82 -4.37 3.81
CA ARG A 186 -20.70 -5.23 4.24
C ARG A 186 -19.88 -4.50 5.30
N ILE A 187 -20.45 -4.41 6.49
CA ILE A 187 -19.80 -3.90 7.70
C ILE A 187 -19.25 -5.10 8.50
N MET A 188 -18.01 -5.00 8.99
CA MET A 188 -17.51 -5.98 9.96
C MET A 188 -18.07 -5.62 11.34
N LEU A 189 -18.82 -6.55 11.94
CA LEU A 189 -19.38 -6.38 13.27
C LEU A 189 -18.33 -6.68 14.34
N PRO A 190 -18.37 -5.98 15.49
CA PRO A 190 -17.53 -6.33 16.64
C PRO A 190 -17.85 -7.74 17.13
N PRO A 191 -16.90 -8.43 17.80
CA PRO A 191 -17.16 -9.72 18.43
C PRO A 191 -18.32 -9.60 19.42
N GLN A 192 -19.34 -10.46 19.30
CA GLN A 192 -20.42 -10.55 20.27
C GLN A 192 -19.86 -11.09 21.60
N PRO A 193 -20.16 -10.48 22.76
CA PRO A 193 -19.84 -11.09 24.05
C PRO A 193 -20.61 -12.41 24.18
N ILE A 194 -19.92 -13.46 24.61
CA ILE A 194 -20.55 -14.73 24.95
C ILE A 194 -21.22 -14.50 26.30
N ASN A 195 -22.56 -14.44 26.32
CA ASN A 195 -23.35 -14.50 27.54
C ASN A 195 -23.36 -15.94 28.10
#